data_AF-A0A354Z284-F1
#
_entry.id   AF-A0A354Z284-F1
#
_cell.length_a   1.000
_cell.length_b   1.000
_cell.length_c   1.000
_cell.angle_alpha   90.00
_cell.angle_beta   90.00
_cell.angle_gamma   90.00
#
_symmetry.space_group_name_H-M   'P 1'
#
loop_
_entity.id
_entity.type
_entity.pdbx_description
1 polymer ?
#
loop_
_entity_poly.entity_id
_entity_poly.type
_entity_poly.pdbx_seq_one_letter_code
_entity_poly.pdbx_strand_id
1 'polypeptide(L)'
;MLGHLWLAGSLWTAGRRPEQITRTAGIGLGLALFAAGVGAVIALGRVQYFQVFPDQIFADRYLLWPCLFWGGLLLFGLAQAQGSVGIRRRLALTIPLLLAVLVWPSQLAWMGLGQSMEHWVARSEPAARLGIFDPLVLPDNDAARREQVETAIALMREREVIYFRRPLPDAVPQFAVGPETVDLKATAWVDDGSGRREALRLEGWSRRSLRREAYLVVLDGDGGVRGLVMPTHASPGEPRWRGVLGWRRGLDGYLRFDPSLTGPLDIVLLGEDGPIRVGGLDLSVLPAD
;
A
#
# COMPACT_ATOMS: atom_id res chain seq x y z
N MET A 1 18.28 -19.67 0.47
CA MET A 1 19.22 -20.77 0.18
C MET A 1 18.74 -21.74 -0.91
N LEU A 2 17.54 -22.33 -0.82
CA LEU A 2 17.06 -23.33 -1.80
C LEU A 2 17.15 -22.88 -3.26
N GLY A 3 16.78 -21.63 -3.55
CA GLY A 3 16.88 -21.07 -4.90
C GLY A 3 18.31 -21.05 -5.45
N HIS A 4 19.30 -20.68 -4.63
CA HIS A 4 20.70 -20.66 -5.06
C HIS A 4 21.25 -22.07 -5.30
N LEU A 5 20.80 -23.07 -4.53
CA LEU A 5 21.15 -24.46 -4.78
C LEU A 5 20.57 -24.96 -6.11
N TRP A 6 19.31 -24.59 -6.41
CA TRP A 6 18.70 -24.90 -7.70
C TRP A 6 19.42 -24.19 -8.85
N LEU A 7 19.78 -22.91 -8.69
CA LEU A 7 20.58 -22.19 -9.67
C LEU A 7 21.94 -22.89 -9.90
N ALA A 8 22.66 -23.26 -8.83
CA ALA A 8 23.94 -23.97 -8.94
C ALA A 8 23.80 -25.31 -9.67
N GLY A 9 22.77 -26.10 -9.36
CA GLY A 9 22.46 -27.34 -10.07
C GLY A 9 22.09 -27.11 -11.54
N SER A 10 21.38 -26.02 -11.83
CA SER A 10 21.00 -25.62 -13.20
C SER A 10 22.22 -25.21 -14.01
N LEU A 11 23.15 -24.44 -13.42
CA LEU A 11 24.43 -24.07 -14.05
C LEU A 11 25.32 -25.28 -14.29
N TRP A 12 25.37 -26.20 -13.32
CA TRP A 12 26.15 -27.43 -13.44
C TRP A 12 25.62 -28.33 -14.57
N THR A 13 24.31 -28.53 -14.63
CA THR A 13 23.69 -29.32 -15.71
C THR A 13 23.87 -28.65 -17.07
N ALA A 14 23.75 -27.32 -17.12
CA ALA A 14 24.03 -26.52 -18.31
C ALA A 14 25.47 -26.68 -18.81
N GLY A 15 26.45 -26.59 -17.91
CA GLY A 15 27.86 -26.70 -18.25
C GLY A 15 28.28 -28.10 -18.70
N ARG A 16 27.61 -29.15 -18.21
CA ARG A 16 27.91 -30.54 -18.61
C ARG A 16 27.28 -30.97 -19.92
N ARG A 17 26.22 -30.30 -20.37
CA ARG A 17 25.45 -30.67 -21.57
C ARG A 17 24.97 -29.42 -22.32
N PRO A 18 25.89 -28.55 -22.78
CA PRO A 18 25.53 -27.31 -23.44
C PRO A 18 24.66 -27.54 -24.69
N GLU A 19 24.87 -28.64 -25.40
CA GLU A 19 24.11 -29.04 -26.59
C GLU A 19 22.63 -29.38 -26.32
N GLN A 20 22.26 -29.63 -25.06
CA GLN A 20 20.88 -29.94 -24.66
C GLN A 20 20.10 -28.71 -24.20
N ILE A 21 20.75 -27.53 -24.12
CA ILE A 21 20.08 -26.30 -23.72
C ILE A 21 19.30 -25.72 -24.88
N THR A 22 17.97 -25.76 -24.74
CA THR A 22 17.08 -25.02 -25.62
C THR A 22 17.23 -23.52 -25.40
N ARG A 23 16.88 -22.72 -26.42
CA ARG A 23 16.87 -21.25 -26.31
C ARG A 23 16.05 -20.77 -25.09
N THR A 24 14.91 -21.38 -24.85
CA THR A 24 14.03 -21.07 -23.71
C THR A 24 14.71 -21.35 -22.37
N ALA A 25 15.40 -22.49 -22.25
CA ALA A 25 16.18 -22.81 -21.05
C ALA A 25 17.30 -21.78 -20.84
N GLY A 26 18.04 -21.42 -21.89
CA GLY A 26 19.08 -20.40 -21.83
C GLY A 26 18.55 -19.03 -21.34
N ILE A 27 17.38 -18.59 -21.84
CA ILE A 27 16.72 -17.36 -21.39
C ILE A 27 16.36 -17.46 -19.91
N GLY A 28 15.74 -18.57 -19.47
CA GLY A 28 15.37 -18.77 -18.07
C GLY A 28 16.58 -18.71 -17.13
N LEU A 29 17.67 -19.39 -17.50
CA LEU A 29 18.92 -19.38 -16.72
C LEU A 29 19.57 -17.99 -16.70
N GLY A 30 19.57 -17.29 -17.82
CA GLY A 30 20.07 -15.92 -17.92
C GLY A 30 19.30 -14.94 -17.04
N LEU A 31 17.97 -15.03 -17.03
CA LEU A 31 17.11 -14.22 -16.14
C LEU A 31 17.41 -14.50 -14.67
N ALA A 32 17.55 -15.77 -14.30
CA ALA A 32 17.87 -16.16 -12.93
C ALA A 32 19.25 -15.65 -12.48
N LEU A 33 20.28 -15.79 -13.32
CA LEU A 33 21.61 -15.26 -13.06
C LEU A 33 21.63 -13.75 -12.94
N PHE A 34 20.97 -13.05 -13.87
CA PHE A 34 20.89 -11.60 -13.86
C PHE A 34 20.24 -11.08 -12.58
N ALA A 35 19.07 -11.64 -12.22
CA ALA A 35 18.37 -11.27 -11.00
C ALA A 35 19.18 -11.56 -9.73
N ALA A 36 19.90 -12.70 -9.69
CA ALA A 36 20.80 -13.02 -8.58
C ALA A 36 21.96 -12.01 -8.48
N GLY A 37 22.55 -11.62 -9.60
CA GLY A 37 23.61 -10.62 -9.66
C GLY A 37 23.15 -9.25 -9.17
N VAL A 38 21.99 -8.78 -9.65
CA VAL A 38 21.40 -7.51 -9.18
C VAL A 38 21.07 -7.58 -7.69
N GLY A 39 20.48 -8.68 -7.22
CA GLY A 39 20.21 -8.90 -5.80
C GLY A 39 21.48 -8.84 -4.94
N ALA A 40 22.59 -9.42 -5.42
CA ALA A 40 23.88 -9.35 -4.74
C ALA A 40 24.43 -7.92 -4.68
N VAL A 41 24.36 -7.18 -5.78
CA VAL A 41 24.80 -5.77 -5.83
C VAL A 41 23.97 -4.91 -4.86
N ILE A 42 22.65 -5.09 -4.82
CA ILE A 42 21.77 -4.37 -3.89
C ILE A 42 22.11 -4.71 -2.43
N ALA A 43 22.24 -6.01 -2.12
CA ALA A 43 22.52 -6.47 -0.77
C ALA A 43 23.87 -5.95 -0.25
N LEU A 44 24.91 -5.99 -1.08
CA LEU A 44 26.24 -5.49 -0.74
C LEU A 44 26.27 -3.96 -0.66
N GLY A 45 25.68 -3.27 -1.63
CA GLY A 45 25.68 -1.80 -1.70
C GLY A 45 24.82 -1.13 -0.63
N ARG A 46 23.89 -1.86 0.01
CA ARG A 46 22.98 -1.34 1.04
C ARG A 46 23.04 -2.10 2.36
N VAL A 47 24.14 -2.81 2.63
CA VAL A 47 24.24 -3.66 3.83
C VAL A 47 24.02 -2.87 5.13
N GLN A 48 24.61 -1.68 5.26
CA GLN A 48 24.45 -0.82 6.43
C GLN A 48 23.03 -0.28 6.55
N TYR A 49 22.41 0.10 5.42
CA TYR A 49 21.03 0.56 5.40
C TYR A 49 20.05 -0.51 5.88
N PHE A 50 20.23 -1.77 5.47
CA PHE A 50 19.39 -2.88 5.93
C PHE A 50 19.66 -3.31 7.38
N GLN A 51 20.84 -3.01 7.92
CA GLN A 51 21.09 -3.20 9.36
C GLN A 51 20.27 -2.22 10.21
N VAL A 52 20.10 -0.99 9.73
CA VAL A 52 19.31 0.03 10.41
C VAL A 52 17.81 -0.16 10.15
N PHE A 53 17.44 -0.54 8.92
CA PHE A 53 16.05 -0.71 8.49
C PHE A 53 15.84 -2.10 7.86
N PRO A 54 15.72 -3.17 8.68
CA PRO A 54 15.68 -4.55 8.18
C PRO A 54 14.41 -4.88 7.39
N ASP A 55 13.30 -4.20 7.68
CA ASP A 55 12.05 -4.28 6.94
C ASP A 55 12.20 -3.85 5.47
N GLN A 56 13.15 -2.95 5.19
CA GLN A 56 13.35 -2.41 3.84
C GLN A 56 13.90 -3.43 2.86
N ILE A 57 14.42 -4.58 3.31
CA ILE A 57 14.75 -5.70 2.41
C ILE A 57 13.50 -6.21 1.68
N PHE A 58 12.34 -6.00 2.30
CA PHE A 58 11.02 -6.32 1.77
C PHE A 58 10.34 -5.12 1.10
N ALA A 59 11.07 -4.07 0.71
CA ALA A 59 10.45 -2.96 0.00
C ALA A 59 10.03 -3.38 -1.43
N ASP A 60 8.87 -2.90 -1.90
CA ASP A 60 8.30 -3.21 -3.23
C ASP A 60 9.29 -3.03 -4.38
N ARG A 61 10.15 -2.01 -4.27
CA ARG A 61 11.24 -1.71 -5.24
C ARG A 61 12.23 -2.86 -5.43
N TYR A 62 12.27 -3.83 -4.52
CA TYR A 62 13.13 -5.01 -4.61
C TYR A 62 12.39 -6.28 -5.02
N LEU A 63 11.05 -6.30 -5.00
CA LEU A 63 10.22 -7.49 -5.25
C LEU A 63 10.41 -8.06 -6.67
N LEU A 64 10.70 -7.19 -7.64
CA LEU A 64 10.93 -7.57 -9.03
C LEU A 64 12.07 -8.60 -9.15
N TRP A 65 13.14 -8.48 -8.36
CA TRP A 65 14.32 -9.32 -8.50
C TRP A 65 14.10 -10.77 -8.06
N PRO A 66 13.53 -11.05 -6.87
CA PRO A 66 13.11 -12.40 -6.51
C PRO A 66 12.13 -13.01 -7.52
N CYS A 67 11.18 -12.24 -8.04
CA CYS A 67 10.23 -12.73 -9.05
C CYS A 67 10.92 -13.15 -10.35
N LEU A 68 11.84 -12.32 -10.87
CA LEU A 68 12.66 -12.66 -12.05
C LEU A 68 13.55 -13.87 -11.79
N PHE A 69 14.15 -13.95 -10.60
CA PHE A 69 15.00 -15.07 -10.21
C PHE A 69 14.24 -16.40 -10.25
N TRP A 70 13.11 -16.47 -9.54
CA TRP A 70 12.30 -17.68 -9.48
C TRP A 70 11.62 -17.98 -10.82
N GLY A 71 11.11 -16.95 -11.51
CA GLY A 71 10.52 -17.10 -12.85
C GLY A 71 11.51 -17.67 -13.87
N GLY A 72 12.77 -17.21 -13.82
CA GLY A 72 13.85 -17.74 -14.65
C GLY A 72 14.15 -19.21 -14.38
N LEU A 73 14.26 -19.60 -13.09
CA LEU A 73 14.46 -21.00 -12.70
C LEU A 73 13.30 -21.91 -13.11
N LEU A 74 12.06 -21.43 -12.94
CA LEU A 74 10.85 -22.13 -13.38
C LEU A 74 10.86 -22.34 -14.90
N LEU A 75 11.17 -21.29 -15.66
CA LEU A 75 11.26 -21.36 -17.12
C LEU A 75 12.33 -22.35 -17.58
N PHE A 76 13.51 -22.34 -16.93
CA PHE A 76 14.57 -23.31 -17.18
C PHE A 76 14.10 -24.74 -16.87
N GLY A 77 13.50 -24.98 -15.70
CA GLY A 77 13.00 -26.29 -15.31
C GLY A 77 11.94 -26.85 -16.26
N LEU A 78 10.98 -26.02 -16.67
CA LEU A 78 9.93 -26.39 -17.62
C LEU A 78 10.49 -26.69 -19.01
N ALA A 79 11.43 -25.87 -19.51
CA ALA A 79 12.06 -26.10 -20.80
C ALA A 79 12.87 -27.42 -20.82
N GLN A 80 13.55 -27.74 -19.72
CA GLN A 80 14.25 -29.02 -19.57
C GLN A 80 13.28 -30.20 -19.45
N ALA A 81 12.09 -29.99 -18.88
CA ALA A 81 11.07 -31.04 -18.72
C ALA A 81 10.50 -31.51 -20.07
N GLN A 82 10.39 -30.63 -21.06
CA GLN A 82 9.78 -30.91 -22.37
C GLN A 82 10.50 -32.01 -23.17
N GLY A 83 11.81 -32.18 -22.98
CA GLY A 83 12.61 -33.23 -23.64
C GLY A 83 12.82 -34.50 -22.82
N SER A 84 12.23 -34.61 -21.62
CA SER A 84 12.51 -35.70 -20.67
C SER A 84 11.34 -36.68 -20.54
N VAL A 85 11.65 -37.97 -20.41
CA VAL A 85 10.66 -39.04 -20.20
C VAL A 85 10.78 -39.60 -18.77
N GLY A 86 9.65 -40.00 -18.18
CA GLY A 86 9.62 -40.71 -16.89
C GLY A 86 9.88 -39.82 -15.67
N ILE A 87 10.71 -40.29 -14.73
CA ILE A 87 10.89 -39.67 -13.41
C ILE A 87 11.52 -38.28 -13.47
N ARG A 88 12.35 -38.00 -14.47
CA ARG A 88 12.96 -36.67 -14.67
C ARG A 88 11.92 -35.60 -15.01
N ARG A 89 10.93 -35.94 -15.85
CA ARG A 89 9.81 -35.04 -16.17
C ARG A 89 8.95 -34.77 -14.95
N ARG A 90 8.68 -35.81 -14.15
CA ARG A 90 7.94 -35.66 -12.89
C ARG A 90 8.68 -34.72 -11.95
N LEU A 91 9.97 -34.96 -11.67
CA LEU A 91 10.77 -34.10 -10.81
C LEU A 91 10.84 -32.65 -11.33
N ALA A 92 11.03 -32.46 -12.64
CA ALA A 92 11.11 -31.14 -13.25
C ALA A 92 9.79 -30.35 -13.16
N LEU A 93 8.64 -31.00 -12.99
CA LEU A 93 7.34 -30.35 -12.76
C LEU A 93 7.01 -30.22 -11.27
N THR A 94 7.31 -31.25 -10.47
CA THR A 94 6.97 -31.32 -9.05
C THR A 94 7.81 -30.35 -8.21
N ILE A 95 9.10 -30.17 -8.52
CA ILE A 95 9.99 -29.26 -7.76
C ILE A 95 9.52 -27.80 -7.86
N PRO A 96 9.28 -27.24 -9.06
CA PRO A 96 8.59 -25.96 -9.24
C PRO A 96 7.33 -25.78 -8.40
N LEU A 97 6.45 -26.79 -8.45
CA LEU A 97 5.15 -26.74 -7.78
C LEU A 97 5.31 -26.77 -6.26
N LEU A 98 6.18 -27.64 -5.75
CA LEU A 98 6.54 -27.70 -4.33
C LEU A 98 7.14 -26.38 -3.85
N LEU A 99 8.02 -25.77 -4.64
CA LEU A 99 8.61 -24.47 -4.31
C LEU A 99 7.56 -23.36 -4.30
N ALA A 100 6.62 -23.34 -5.24
CA ALA A 100 5.52 -22.40 -5.24
C ALA A 100 4.67 -22.53 -3.96
N VAL A 101 4.36 -23.76 -3.55
CA VAL A 101 3.65 -24.05 -2.30
C VAL A 101 4.48 -23.65 -1.07
N LEU A 102 5.78 -23.93 -1.07
CA LEU A 102 6.67 -23.61 0.05
C LEU A 102 6.89 -22.09 0.22
N VAL A 103 6.88 -21.34 -0.88
CA VAL A 103 7.05 -19.88 -0.88
C VAL A 103 5.73 -19.15 -0.65
N TRP A 104 4.58 -19.83 -0.80
CA TRP A 104 3.25 -19.25 -0.60
C TRP A 104 3.09 -18.44 0.71
N PRO A 105 3.53 -18.93 1.89
CA PRO A 105 3.42 -18.15 3.12
C PRO A 105 4.21 -16.84 3.09
N SER A 106 5.37 -16.83 2.42
CA SER A 106 6.14 -15.60 2.23
C SER A 106 5.38 -14.62 1.35
N GLN A 107 4.70 -15.10 0.30
CA GLN A 107 3.85 -14.23 -0.55
C GLN A 107 2.72 -13.61 0.28
N LEU A 108 2.09 -14.36 1.18
CA LEU A 108 1.08 -13.81 2.09
C LEU A 108 1.66 -12.70 3.00
N ALA A 109 2.90 -12.86 3.47
CA ALA A 109 3.58 -11.83 4.26
C ALA A 109 3.84 -10.56 3.43
N TRP A 110 4.29 -10.70 2.19
CA TRP A 110 4.49 -9.58 1.25
C TRP A 110 3.19 -8.83 0.97
N MET A 111 2.08 -9.56 0.84
CA MET A 111 0.77 -8.94 0.64
C MET A 111 0.33 -8.16 1.88
N GLY A 112 0.57 -8.68 3.08
CA GLY A 112 0.31 -7.94 4.32
C GLY A 112 1.16 -6.68 4.44
N LEU A 113 2.40 -6.70 3.94
CA LEU A 113 3.24 -5.50 3.87
C LEU A 113 2.67 -4.47 2.89
N GLY A 114 2.27 -4.89 1.69
CA GLY A 114 1.63 -4.02 0.71
C GLY A 114 0.35 -3.38 1.25
N GLN A 115 -0.46 -4.14 2.00
CA GLN A 115 -1.63 -3.61 2.71
C GLN A 115 -1.25 -2.59 3.77
N SER A 116 -0.16 -2.82 4.50
CA SER A 116 0.33 -1.88 5.52
C SER A 116 0.80 -0.57 4.88
N MET A 117 1.47 -0.63 3.73
CA MET A 117 1.85 0.55 2.96
C MET A 117 0.63 1.29 2.41
N GLU A 118 -0.33 0.56 1.85
CA GLU A 118 -1.59 1.15 1.37
C GLU A 118 -2.35 1.84 2.50
N HIS A 119 -2.40 1.22 3.68
CA HIS A 119 -3.02 1.79 4.87
C HIS A 119 -2.30 3.07 5.34
N TRP A 120 -0.96 3.07 5.29
CA TRP A 120 -0.16 4.25 5.62
C TRP A 120 -0.38 5.39 4.62
N VAL A 121 -0.49 5.07 3.32
CA VAL A 121 -0.83 6.03 2.27
C VAL A 121 -2.24 6.59 2.48
N ALA A 122 -3.24 5.73 2.74
CA ALA A 122 -4.62 6.14 2.97
C ALA A 122 -4.78 7.07 4.19
N ARG A 123 -3.90 6.94 5.19
CA ARG A 123 -3.85 7.84 6.35
C ARG A 123 -3.08 9.13 6.11
N SER A 124 -1.95 9.06 5.41
CA SER A 124 -1.10 10.24 5.15
C SER A 124 -1.68 11.15 4.08
N GLU A 125 -2.44 10.61 3.11
CA GLU A 125 -3.02 11.41 2.02
C GLU A 125 -3.99 12.51 2.53
N PRO A 126 -4.99 12.21 3.37
CA PRO A 126 -5.89 13.23 3.90
C PRO A 126 -5.17 14.32 4.68
N ALA A 127 -4.19 13.95 5.51
CA ALA A 127 -3.36 14.88 6.25
C ALA A 127 -2.62 15.82 5.28
N ALA A 128 -1.90 15.27 4.30
CA ALA A 128 -1.14 16.06 3.32
C ALA A 128 -2.03 16.97 2.45
N ARG A 129 -3.20 16.48 2.01
CA ARG A 129 -4.12 17.26 1.16
C ARG A 129 -4.78 18.40 1.94
N LEU A 130 -5.16 18.15 3.18
CA LEU A 130 -5.67 19.16 4.09
C LEU A 130 -4.56 20.02 4.72
N GLY A 131 -3.29 19.75 4.42
CA GLY A 131 -2.17 20.50 5.00
C GLY A 131 -2.08 20.38 6.52
N ILE A 132 -2.53 19.26 7.09
CA ILE A 132 -2.47 18.94 8.51
C ILE A 132 -1.20 18.11 8.74
N PHE A 133 -0.40 18.47 9.74
CA PHE A 133 0.76 17.67 10.11
C PHE A 133 0.44 16.75 11.29
N ASP A 134 0.34 15.45 11.04
CA ASP A 134 0.20 14.44 12.10
C ASP A 134 1.46 13.56 12.16
N PRO A 135 2.27 13.64 13.24
CA PRO A 135 3.53 12.91 13.37
C PRO A 135 3.35 11.38 13.43
N LEU A 136 2.13 10.88 13.63
CA LEU A 136 1.83 9.44 13.57
C LEU A 136 1.79 8.90 12.13
N VAL A 137 1.55 9.76 11.14
CA VAL A 137 1.38 9.35 9.73
C VAL A 137 2.34 10.07 8.79
N LEU A 138 2.85 11.24 9.16
CA LEU A 138 3.91 11.96 8.48
C LEU A 138 5.16 11.90 9.35
N PRO A 139 6.33 11.52 8.79
CA PRO A 139 7.52 11.33 9.61
C PRO A 139 8.02 12.67 10.16
N ASP A 140 8.36 12.68 11.45
CA ASP A 140 9.15 13.74 12.09
C ASP A 140 10.26 13.08 12.92
N ASN A 141 11.35 12.70 12.25
CA ASN A 141 12.48 12.03 12.87
C ASN A 141 13.79 12.40 12.17
N ASP A 142 14.91 11.82 12.61
CA ASP A 142 16.23 12.10 12.06
C ASP A 142 16.36 11.80 10.56
N ALA A 143 15.51 10.92 10.00
CA ALA A 143 15.51 10.59 8.58
C ALA A 143 14.71 11.60 7.73
N ALA A 144 13.69 12.23 8.32
CA ALA A 144 12.88 13.25 7.67
C ALA A 144 12.26 14.15 8.75
N ARG A 145 12.73 15.40 8.82
CA ARG A 145 12.17 16.41 9.74
C ARG A 145 10.89 17.01 9.16
N ARG A 146 10.00 17.48 10.02
CA ARG A 146 8.75 18.17 9.64
C ARG A 146 8.91 19.18 8.50
N GLU A 147 9.86 20.12 8.61
CA GLU A 147 10.09 21.15 7.59
C GLU A 147 10.38 20.56 6.20
N GLN A 148 11.13 19.45 6.15
CA GLN A 148 11.46 18.77 4.89
C GLN A 148 10.23 18.09 4.31
N VAL A 149 9.40 17.50 5.16
CA VAL A 149 8.14 16.86 4.77
C VAL A 149 7.13 17.89 4.26
N GLU A 150 6.95 19.00 4.96
CA GLU A 150 6.09 20.11 4.54
C GLU A 150 6.56 20.72 3.21
N THR A 151 7.88 20.92 3.05
CA THR A 151 8.46 21.38 1.78
C THR A 151 8.19 20.39 0.64
N ALA A 152 8.36 19.09 0.90
CA ALA A 152 8.06 18.06 -0.09
C ALA A 152 6.58 18.03 -0.46
N ILE A 153 5.68 18.16 0.50
CA ILE A 153 4.22 18.24 0.27
C ILE A 153 3.87 19.49 -0.54
N ALA A 154 4.46 20.64 -0.23
CA ALA A 154 4.25 21.88 -0.98
C ALA A 154 4.69 21.74 -2.45
N LEU A 155 5.87 21.16 -2.70
CA LEU A 155 6.35 20.87 -4.04
C LEU A 155 5.44 19.86 -4.77
N MET A 156 4.96 18.81 -4.09
CA MET A 156 4.04 17.85 -4.69
C MET A 156 2.70 18.50 -5.07
N ARG A 157 2.21 19.42 -4.23
CA ARG A 157 1.01 20.21 -4.48
C ARG A 157 1.19 21.13 -5.69
N GLU A 158 2.29 21.88 -5.73
CA GLU A 158 2.63 22.78 -6.85
C GLU A 158 2.73 22.03 -8.19
N ARG A 159 3.26 20.81 -8.16
CA ARG A 159 3.45 19.97 -9.36
C ARG A 159 2.26 19.06 -9.68
N GLU A 160 1.19 19.10 -8.87
CA GLU A 160 0.01 18.26 -9.02
C GLU A 160 0.32 16.75 -9.13
N VAL A 161 1.32 16.29 -8.38
CA VAL A 161 1.75 14.88 -8.40
C VAL A 161 1.17 14.08 -7.23
N ILE A 162 1.13 12.76 -7.40
CA ILE A 162 0.71 11.79 -6.37
C ILE A 162 -0.73 12.10 -5.88
N TYR A 163 -0.88 12.62 -4.65
CA TYR A 163 -2.15 12.91 -3.99
C TYR A 163 -2.86 14.16 -4.55
N PHE A 164 -2.10 15.05 -5.20
CA PHE A 164 -2.60 16.35 -5.64
C PHE A 164 -3.06 16.38 -7.09
N ARG A 165 -2.99 15.24 -7.80
CA ARG A 165 -3.41 15.14 -9.20
C ARG A 165 -4.91 15.37 -9.41
N ARG A 166 -5.71 15.14 -8.36
CA ARG A 166 -7.13 15.49 -8.33
C ARG A 166 -7.31 16.54 -7.24
N PRO A 167 -7.53 17.83 -7.57
CA PRO A 167 -7.74 18.86 -6.55
C PRO A 167 -8.98 18.52 -5.73
N LEU A 168 -8.93 18.84 -4.43
CA LEU A 168 -10.11 18.74 -3.59
C LEU A 168 -11.02 19.93 -3.93
N PRO A 169 -12.33 19.74 -4.15
CA PRO A 169 -13.23 20.88 -4.32
C PRO A 169 -13.27 21.69 -3.03
N ASP A 170 -13.35 23.02 -3.14
CA ASP A 170 -13.50 23.89 -1.96
C ASP A 170 -14.90 23.78 -1.35
N ALA A 171 -15.90 23.50 -2.18
CA ALA A 171 -17.28 23.31 -1.77
C ALA A 171 -18.03 22.31 -2.66
N VAL A 172 -19.03 21.66 -2.08
CA VAL A 172 -19.94 20.73 -2.74
C VAL A 172 -21.37 21.15 -2.40
N PRO A 173 -21.95 22.11 -3.14
CA PRO A 173 -23.21 22.76 -2.77
C PRO A 173 -24.45 21.88 -3.00
N GLN A 174 -24.33 20.83 -3.82
CA GLN A 174 -25.42 19.92 -4.13
C GLN A 174 -24.94 18.49 -4.12
N PHE A 175 -25.76 17.60 -3.57
CA PHE A 175 -25.50 16.17 -3.52
C PHE A 175 -26.82 15.40 -3.46
N ALA A 176 -26.82 14.19 -4.02
CA ALA A 176 -27.94 13.26 -3.87
C ALA A 176 -27.86 12.54 -2.52
N VAL A 177 -28.97 12.03 -2.01
CA VAL A 177 -28.95 11.13 -0.83
C VAL A 177 -28.78 9.70 -1.32
N GLY A 178 -27.70 9.06 -0.91
CA GLY A 178 -27.38 7.69 -1.30
C GLY A 178 -27.95 6.64 -0.35
N PRO A 179 -28.03 5.37 -0.79
CA PRO A 179 -28.33 4.24 0.08
C PRO A 179 -27.14 3.81 0.94
N GLU A 180 -25.95 4.36 0.70
CA GLU A 180 -24.76 4.04 1.46
C GLU A 180 -24.78 4.76 2.80
N THR A 181 -24.47 4.03 3.87
CA THR A 181 -24.39 4.56 5.22
C THR A 181 -22.98 4.33 5.76
N VAL A 182 -22.34 5.42 6.12
CA VAL A 182 -21.01 5.48 6.71
C VAL A 182 -21.14 5.94 8.15
N ASP A 183 -20.44 5.26 9.04
CA ASP A 183 -20.33 5.60 10.46
C ASP A 183 -18.91 6.11 10.72
N LEU A 184 -18.78 7.39 11.07
CA LEU A 184 -17.52 8.05 11.40
C LEU A 184 -17.57 8.57 12.83
N LYS A 185 -16.45 8.46 13.52
CA LYS A 185 -16.23 9.04 14.84
C LYS A 185 -14.91 9.79 14.89
N ALA A 186 -14.90 10.88 15.64
CA ALA A 186 -13.66 11.53 16.04
C ALA A 186 -12.95 10.67 17.09
N THR A 187 -11.66 10.39 16.90
CA THR A 187 -10.90 9.48 17.76
C THR A 187 -9.78 10.17 18.54
N ALA A 188 -9.20 11.23 17.99
CA ALA A 188 -8.11 11.96 18.63
C ALA A 188 -8.02 13.40 18.10
N TRP A 189 -7.46 14.27 18.94
CA TRP A 189 -7.00 15.58 18.53
C TRP A 189 -5.62 15.48 17.87
N VAL A 190 -5.40 16.34 16.87
CA VAL A 190 -4.12 16.54 16.21
C VAL A 190 -3.67 17.96 16.48
N ASP A 191 -2.45 18.09 16.95
CA ASP A 191 -1.82 19.35 17.32
C ASP A 191 -0.87 19.82 16.20
N ASP A 192 -0.82 21.13 15.96
CA ASP A 192 0.13 21.73 15.01
C ASP A 192 1.58 21.74 15.52
N GLY A 193 1.88 21.07 16.63
CA GLY A 193 3.18 21.02 17.30
C GLY A 193 3.45 22.21 18.23
N SER A 194 2.55 23.19 18.29
CA SER A 194 2.64 24.36 19.18
C SER A 194 1.75 24.25 20.42
N GLY A 195 1.01 23.15 20.58
CA GLY A 195 -0.01 22.99 21.62
C GLY A 195 -1.41 23.42 21.16
N ARG A 196 -1.58 23.78 19.88
CA ARG A 196 -2.86 24.21 19.30
C ARG A 196 -3.48 23.08 18.51
N ARG A 197 -4.75 22.80 18.83
CA ARG A 197 -5.60 21.87 18.08
C ARG A 197 -5.82 22.38 16.66
N GLU A 198 -5.28 21.65 15.70
CA GLU A 198 -5.38 21.94 14.28
C GLU A 198 -6.47 21.12 13.62
N ALA A 199 -6.63 19.87 14.06
CA ALA A 199 -7.54 18.93 13.43
C ALA A 199 -8.05 17.84 14.38
N LEU A 200 -9.09 17.17 13.92
CA LEU A 200 -9.64 15.96 14.51
C LEU A 200 -9.35 14.79 13.58
N ARG A 201 -8.79 13.72 14.15
CA ARG A 201 -8.67 12.46 13.43
C ARG A 201 -10.01 11.74 13.44
N LEU A 202 -10.42 11.29 12.27
CA LEU A 202 -11.65 10.55 12.04
C LEU A 202 -11.31 9.10 11.74
N GLU A 203 -12.00 8.17 12.39
CA GLU A 203 -11.99 6.75 12.03
C GLU A 203 -13.41 6.25 11.93
N GLY A 204 -13.64 5.24 11.10
CA GLY A 204 -14.97 4.67 11.00
C GLY A 204 -15.06 3.50 10.05
N TRP A 205 -16.29 3.19 9.64
CA TRP A 205 -16.57 2.05 8.80
C TRP A 205 -17.79 2.25 7.91
N SER A 206 -17.81 1.53 6.79
CA SER A 206 -18.95 1.44 5.88
C SER A 206 -19.51 0.02 5.85
N ARG A 207 -20.85 -0.09 5.75
CA ARG A 207 -21.52 -1.38 5.57
C ARG A 207 -21.21 -2.04 4.24
N ARG A 208 -20.87 -1.24 3.22
CA ARG A 208 -20.53 -1.69 1.87
C ARG A 208 -19.07 -1.37 1.57
N SER A 209 -18.45 -2.16 0.68
CA SER A 209 -17.11 -1.81 0.21
C SER A 209 -17.21 -0.54 -0.63
N LEU A 210 -16.42 0.47 -0.29
CA LEU A 210 -16.27 1.63 -1.15
C LEU A 210 -15.30 1.32 -2.30
N ARG A 211 -15.48 2.00 -3.42
CA ARG A 211 -14.57 1.88 -4.58
C ARG A 211 -13.19 2.46 -4.23
N ARG A 212 -12.15 1.95 -4.89
CA ARG A 212 -10.75 2.32 -4.64
C ARG A 212 -10.46 3.81 -4.86
N GLU A 213 -11.19 4.45 -5.77
CA GLU A 213 -10.99 5.85 -6.15
C GLU A 213 -11.96 6.82 -5.46
N ALA A 214 -12.88 6.31 -4.63
CA ALA A 214 -13.83 7.17 -3.95
C ALA A 214 -13.17 7.76 -2.70
N TYR A 215 -13.33 9.06 -2.53
CA TYR A 215 -12.95 9.77 -1.31
C TYR A 215 -14.20 10.43 -0.73
N LEU A 216 -14.28 10.46 0.59
CA LEU A 216 -15.38 11.10 1.30
C LEU A 216 -14.91 12.46 1.78
N VAL A 217 -15.71 13.47 1.56
CA VAL A 217 -15.51 14.80 2.11
C VAL A 217 -16.47 15.03 3.25
N VAL A 218 -15.98 15.74 4.27
CA VAL A 218 -16.80 16.21 5.38
C VAL A 218 -17.11 17.68 5.12
N LEU A 219 -18.40 18.00 5.03
CA LEU A 219 -18.91 19.30 4.68
C LEU A 219 -19.49 20.02 5.89
N ASP A 220 -19.28 21.33 5.95
CA ASP A 220 -20.03 22.21 6.85
C ASP A 220 -21.45 22.49 6.32
N GLY A 221 -22.24 23.25 7.09
CA GLY A 221 -23.62 23.59 6.73
C GLY A 221 -23.76 24.43 5.44
N ASP A 222 -22.67 25.07 5.01
CA ASP A 222 -22.62 25.86 3.77
C ASP A 222 -22.13 25.02 2.58
N GLY A 223 -21.84 23.73 2.80
CA GLY A 223 -21.29 22.82 1.80
C GLY A 223 -19.78 22.99 1.57
N GLY A 224 -19.08 23.76 2.41
CA GLY A 224 -17.64 23.93 2.37
C GLY A 224 -16.92 22.67 2.84
N VAL A 225 -15.84 22.28 2.14
CA VAL A 225 -15.07 21.08 2.50
C VAL A 225 -14.15 21.36 3.69
N ARG A 226 -14.40 20.67 4.81
CA ARG A 226 -13.63 20.80 6.06
C ARG A 226 -12.80 19.58 6.38
N GLY A 227 -13.17 18.42 5.86
CA GLY A 227 -12.48 17.17 6.11
C GLY A 227 -12.42 16.26 4.89
N LEU A 228 -11.52 15.29 4.99
CA LEU A 228 -11.26 14.30 3.95
C LEU A 228 -11.04 12.96 4.63
N VAL A 229 -11.71 11.93 4.11
CA VAL A 229 -11.69 10.57 4.63
C VAL A 229 -11.49 9.60 3.48
N MET A 230 -10.56 8.68 3.68
CA MET A 230 -10.16 7.69 2.68
C MET A 230 -10.59 6.29 3.10
N PRO A 231 -11.03 5.46 2.13
CA PRO A 231 -11.32 4.07 2.38
C PRO A 231 -10.03 3.28 2.65
N THR A 232 -10.05 2.51 3.73
CA THR A 232 -8.95 1.63 4.15
C THR A 232 -9.45 0.19 4.29
N HIS A 233 -8.51 -0.76 4.34
CA HIS A 233 -8.82 -2.18 4.56
C HIS A 233 -9.00 -2.52 6.05
N ALA A 234 -8.74 -1.58 6.97
CA ALA A 234 -8.76 -1.84 8.39
C ALA A 234 -10.07 -1.32 9.02
N SER A 235 -10.97 -2.23 9.39
CA SER A 235 -12.09 -1.89 10.27
C SER A 235 -11.59 -1.76 11.72
N PRO A 236 -12.19 -0.89 12.55
CA PRO A 236 -11.87 -0.82 13.97
C PRO A 236 -11.99 -2.20 14.64
N GLY A 237 -10.91 -2.68 15.26
CA GLY A 237 -10.89 -3.95 16.00
C GLY A 237 -10.75 -5.23 15.15
N GLU A 238 -10.65 -5.15 13.83
CA GLU A 238 -10.38 -6.34 13.00
C GLU A 238 -8.89 -6.67 12.91
N PRO A 239 -8.51 -7.95 12.96
CA PRO A 239 -7.13 -8.36 12.74
C PRO A 239 -6.70 -7.98 11.33
N ARG A 240 -5.66 -7.14 11.24
CA ARG A 240 -5.09 -6.55 10.01
C ARG A 240 -4.75 -7.56 8.88
N TRP A 241 -4.77 -8.85 9.17
CA TRP A 241 -4.40 -9.93 8.26
C TRP A 241 -5.60 -10.62 7.57
N ARG A 242 -6.85 -10.30 7.92
CA ARG A 242 -8.03 -10.90 7.28
C ARG A 242 -8.34 -10.25 5.92
N GLY A 243 -7.52 -10.57 4.93
CA GLY A 243 -7.97 -10.70 3.56
C GLY A 243 -7.26 -9.81 2.56
N VAL A 244 -6.41 -10.46 1.76
CA VAL A 244 -6.01 -10.04 0.41
C VAL A 244 -7.19 -9.70 -0.51
N LEU A 245 -8.37 -10.22 -0.19
CA LEU A 245 -9.67 -10.00 -0.84
C LEU A 245 -10.64 -9.21 0.07
N GLY A 246 -10.09 -8.57 1.11
CA GLY A 246 -10.83 -7.82 2.11
C GLY A 246 -11.57 -6.65 1.48
N TRP A 247 -12.80 -6.44 1.92
CA TRP A 247 -13.64 -5.36 1.42
C TRP A 247 -13.14 -4.08 2.07
N ARG A 248 -12.95 -3.01 1.30
CA ARG A 248 -12.55 -1.69 1.83
C ARG A 248 -13.71 -1.05 2.58
N ARG A 249 -13.84 -1.44 3.84
CA ARG A 249 -14.89 -0.98 4.74
C ARG A 249 -14.37 -0.06 5.81
N GLY A 250 -13.07 -0.09 6.10
CA GLY A 250 -12.43 0.85 7.02
C GLY A 250 -12.42 2.26 6.44
N LEU A 251 -12.43 3.26 7.31
CA LEU A 251 -12.34 4.66 6.96
C LEU A 251 -11.37 5.34 7.92
N ASP A 252 -10.42 6.09 7.37
CA ASP A 252 -9.51 6.94 8.13
C ASP A 252 -9.44 8.32 7.46
N GLY A 253 -9.41 9.38 8.25
CA GLY A 253 -9.35 10.73 7.71
C GLY A 253 -9.11 11.80 8.76
N TYR A 254 -9.20 13.04 8.33
CA TYR A 254 -9.06 14.21 9.18
C TYR A 254 -10.13 15.24 8.88
N LEU A 255 -10.51 15.98 9.91
CA LEU A 255 -11.35 17.16 9.85
C LEU A 255 -10.53 18.33 10.37
N ARG A 256 -10.35 19.38 9.56
CA ARG A 256 -9.71 20.60 10.04
C ARG A 256 -10.61 21.23 11.10
N PHE A 257 -10.05 21.49 12.27
CA PHE A 257 -10.80 22.08 13.36
C PHE A 257 -10.96 23.58 13.14
N ASP A 258 -12.19 24.06 13.24
CA ASP A 258 -12.55 25.47 13.20
C ASP A 258 -13.58 25.69 14.32
N PRO A 259 -13.28 26.54 15.33
CA PRO A 259 -14.16 26.78 16.47
C PRO A 259 -15.56 27.28 16.10
N SER A 260 -15.72 27.82 14.89
CA SER A 260 -17.01 28.28 14.37
C SER A 260 -17.89 27.15 13.84
N LEU A 261 -17.34 25.95 13.65
CA LEU A 261 -18.10 24.77 13.24
C LEU A 261 -19.08 24.39 14.33
N THR A 262 -20.35 24.71 14.07
CA THR A 262 -21.47 24.42 14.95
C THR A 262 -22.52 23.66 14.14
N GLY A 263 -22.95 22.51 14.68
CA GLY A 263 -23.96 21.67 14.06
C GLY A 263 -23.42 20.39 13.41
N PRO A 264 -24.33 19.56 12.86
CA PRO A 264 -23.97 18.31 12.22
C PRO A 264 -23.23 18.59 10.91
N LEU A 265 -22.16 17.84 10.69
CA LEU A 265 -21.43 17.87 9.42
C LEU A 265 -21.95 16.78 8.50
N ASP A 266 -21.99 17.05 7.20
CA ASP A 266 -22.42 16.07 6.20
C ASP A 266 -21.23 15.30 5.64
N ILE A 267 -21.40 13.99 5.46
CA ILE A 267 -20.39 13.13 4.84
C ILE A 267 -20.85 12.82 3.43
N VAL A 268 -20.07 13.26 2.45
CA VAL A 268 -20.40 13.11 1.02
C VAL A 268 -19.32 12.31 0.31
N LEU A 269 -19.74 11.25 -0.37
CA LEU A 269 -18.92 10.46 -1.26
C LEU A 269 -18.76 11.19 -2.59
N LEU A 270 -17.53 11.43 -3.03
CA LEU A 270 -17.22 11.97 -4.35
C LEU A 270 -16.85 10.81 -5.28
N GLY A 271 -17.76 10.48 -6.20
CA GLY A 271 -17.61 9.43 -7.20
C GLY A 271 -17.90 9.92 -8.62
N GLU A 272 -17.72 9.03 -9.61
CA GLU A 272 -18.01 9.33 -11.03
C GLU A 272 -19.48 9.67 -11.28
N ASP A 273 -20.39 9.07 -10.50
CA ASP A 273 -21.84 9.28 -10.58
C ASP A 273 -22.31 10.59 -9.91
N GLY A 274 -21.36 11.41 -9.43
CA GLY A 274 -21.60 12.66 -8.72
C GLY A 274 -21.51 12.56 -7.20
N PRO A 275 -21.69 13.68 -6.49
CA PRO A 275 -21.62 13.74 -5.03
C PRO A 275 -22.86 13.12 -4.38
N ILE A 276 -22.64 12.20 -3.44
CA ILE A 276 -23.69 11.45 -2.76
C ILE A 276 -23.50 11.56 -1.24
N ARG A 277 -24.51 12.05 -0.50
CA ARG A 277 -24.51 12.02 0.96
C ARG A 277 -24.65 10.59 1.45
N VAL A 278 -23.73 10.20 2.33
CA VAL A 278 -23.60 8.85 2.88
C VAL A 278 -23.61 8.81 4.42
N GLY A 279 -23.67 9.95 5.08
CA GLY A 279 -23.74 10.00 6.54
C GLY A 279 -23.73 11.43 7.08
N GLY A 280 -23.66 11.52 8.41
CA GLY A 280 -23.41 12.75 9.12
C GLY A 280 -22.45 12.49 10.27
N LEU A 281 -21.68 13.51 10.66
CA LEU A 281 -20.77 13.48 11.78
C LEU A 281 -21.27 14.46 12.83
N ASP A 282 -21.54 13.95 14.04
CA ASP A 282 -21.95 14.76 15.17
C ASP A 282 -20.72 15.16 15.99
N LEU A 283 -20.43 16.47 16.00
CA LEU A 283 -19.33 17.05 16.76
C LEU A 283 -19.65 17.20 18.26
N SER A 284 -20.84 16.83 18.75
CA SER A 284 -21.13 16.83 20.18
C SER A 284 -20.36 15.72 20.94
N VAL A 285 -19.89 14.71 20.21
CA VAL A 285 -19.15 13.56 20.74
C VAL A 285 -17.67 13.69 20.37
N LEU A 286 -17.02 14.72 20.89
CA LEU A 286 -15.56 14.87 20.74
C LEU A 286 -14.82 13.95 21.71
N PRO A 287 -13.64 13.43 21.33
CA PRO A 287 -12.80 12.71 22.25
C PRO A 287 -12.46 13.61 23.45
N ALA A 288 -12.53 13.02 24.65
CA ALA A 288 -12.05 13.66 25.86
C ALA A 288 -10.54 13.92 25.76
N ASP A 289 -10.09 14.99 26.41
CA ASP A 289 -8.69 15.41 26.45
C ASP A 289 -7.77 14.40 27.16
#